data_AF-A0AA97IA73-F1
#
_entry.id   AF-A0AA97IA73-F1
#
_cell.length_a   1.000
_cell.length_b   1.000
_cell.length_c   1.000
_cell.angle_alpha   90.00
_cell.angle_beta   90.00
_cell.angle_gamma   90.00
#
_symmetry.space_group_name_H-M   'P 1'
#
loop_
_entity.id
_entity.type
_entity.pdbx_description
1 polymer ?
#
loop_
_entity_poly.entity_id
_entity_poly.type
_entity_poly.pdbx_seq_one_letter_code
_entity_poly.pdbx_strand_id
1 'polypeptide(L)'
;MTAFRIAIADFQLGNPLYVGASVFFYEVGSDGLKTDQLATLYANPTGTAVVQNPQVLDSTGKLSRPVYIGDPVIADVVGATFGSHETGVIAARGTWKGDFATATRYYVNDVVAYGGSGAKQDNIYLASQDFLSDATTIETDITAGHLLLVVDVETVNTLSIAAATSASAAAASATAAATAQSAAETAQGSAEAVLADANFLTVVGISSEITTVAGISANITTVAGIETEIQTVAGDSADIQTVAANIGSISAKLNIDFSNASTELPVNKGGTGSSTAAAARTALGLEDYIADLFVGTTQLFMAATAPTPWLALDGAEVSRTTYARLWTWVQAHGNLAATEGAKTAGEFGPGDGSTTFSLPDLQDKAVIGQSGTKAAGSVGGSETHTLTAGNLPSGVKTITGGGALTEQIQNPGTNNRSYFSNPTFGADGASDAINHLPPYVAGLWCVRT
;
A
#
# COMPACT_ATOMS: atom_id res chain seq x y z
N MET A 1 -3.36 -10.19 -104.99
CA MET A 1 -3.86 -11.59 -105.09
C MET A 1 -4.10 -11.85 -106.58
N THR A 2 -3.59 -12.95 -107.16
CA THR A 2 -3.79 -13.26 -108.59
C THR A 2 -5.27 -13.56 -108.84
N ALA A 3 -5.87 -12.90 -109.86
CA ALA A 3 -7.29 -13.10 -110.19
C ALA A 3 -7.58 -14.58 -110.48
N PHE A 4 -8.55 -15.15 -109.75
CA PHE A 4 -9.03 -16.51 -109.98
C PHE A 4 -9.87 -16.52 -111.25
N ARG A 5 -9.52 -17.41 -112.20
CA ARG A 5 -10.27 -17.60 -113.45
C ARG A 5 -11.20 -18.80 -113.34
N ILE A 6 -12.32 -18.76 -114.05
CA ILE A 6 -13.26 -19.88 -114.10
C ILE A 6 -13.14 -20.60 -115.44
N ALA A 7 -13.43 -21.90 -115.46
CA ALA A 7 -13.59 -22.62 -116.71
C ALA A 7 -14.91 -22.23 -117.38
N ILE A 8 -14.91 -22.05 -118.70
CA ILE A 8 -16.11 -21.89 -119.50
C ILE A 8 -16.89 -23.22 -119.41
N ALA A 9 -18.07 -23.15 -118.79
CA ALA A 9 -18.96 -24.30 -118.63
C ALA A 9 -19.79 -24.57 -119.89
N ASP A 10 -20.09 -23.51 -120.63
CA ASP A 10 -20.71 -23.55 -121.95
C ASP A 10 -19.86 -24.43 -122.89
N PHE A 11 -20.53 -25.27 -123.68
CA PHE A 11 -19.89 -26.27 -124.55
C PHE A 11 -19.11 -27.39 -123.83
N GLN A 12 -19.23 -27.57 -122.51
CA GLN A 12 -18.73 -28.78 -121.83
C GLN A 12 -19.65 -29.99 -122.05
N LEU A 13 -20.96 -29.72 -122.19
CA LEU A 13 -21.93 -30.70 -122.65
C LEU A 13 -21.99 -30.66 -124.18
N GLY A 14 -21.79 -31.81 -124.82
CA GLY A 14 -21.61 -31.89 -126.27
C GLY A 14 -22.92 -31.69 -126.98
N ASN A 15 -22.92 -30.82 -127.98
CA ASN A 15 -24.06 -30.62 -128.85
C ASN A 15 -23.67 -31.06 -130.27
N PRO A 16 -24.24 -32.18 -130.78
CA PRO A 16 -23.94 -32.68 -132.13
C PRO A 16 -24.19 -31.65 -133.25
N LEU A 17 -25.07 -30.66 -133.04
CA LEU A 17 -25.30 -29.60 -134.00
C LEU A 17 -24.10 -28.66 -134.17
N TYR A 18 -23.22 -28.58 -133.18
CA TYR A 18 -22.09 -27.64 -133.15
C TYR A 18 -20.73 -28.30 -133.48
N VAL A 19 -20.74 -29.53 -133.99
CA VAL A 19 -19.50 -30.24 -134.38
C VAL A 19 -18.71 -29.43 -135.42
N GLY A 20 -17.45 -29.15 -135.12
CA GLY A 20 -16.56 -28.38 -135.99
C GLY A 20 -16.88 -26.89 -136.08
N ALA A 21 -17.81 -26.37 -135.27
CA ALA A 21 -18.09 -24.94 -135.21
C ALA A 21 -16.92 -24.17 -134.57
N SER A 22 -16.73 -22.92 -135.01
CA SER A 22 -15.77 -22.00 -134.41
C SER A 22 -16.49 -21.08 -133.42
N VAL A 23 -16.03 -21.06 -132.18
CA VAL A 23 -16.58 -20.22 -131.10
C VAL A 23 -15.60 -19.09 -130.83
N PHE A 24 -16.02 -17.88 -131.15
CA PHE A 24 -15.28 -16.65 -130.89
C PHE A 24 -15.75 -16.06 -129.58
N PHE A 25 -14.85 -15.84 -128.63
CA PHE A 25 -15.20 -15.23 -127.34
C PHE A 25 -14.83 -13.76 -127.36
N TYR A 26 -15.80 -12.87 -127.19
CA TYR A 26 -15.59 -11.43 -127.18
C TYR A 26 -15.67 -10.87 -125.77
N GLU A 27 -14.95 -9.78 -125.52
CA GLU A 27 -15.06 -9.04 -124.26
C GLU A 27 -16.46 -8.44 -124.13
N VAL A 28 -16.95 -8.34 -122.89
CA VAL A 28 -18.26 -7.76 -122.57
C VAL A 28 -18.09 -6.32 -122.12
N GLY A 29 -18.81 -5.41 -122.76
CA GLY A 29 -18.82 -3.98 -122.43
C GLY A 29 -19.46 -3.69 -121.08
N SER A 30 -19.26 -2.47 -120.57
CA SER A 30 -19.87 -1.97 -119.33
C SER A 30 -21.39 -1.79 -119.40
N ASP A 31 -21.99 -1.97 -120.59
CA ASP A 31 -23.43 -2.09 -120.86
C ASP A 31 -23.95 -3.53 -120.89
N GLY A 32 -23.06 -4.53 -120.89
CA GLY A 32 -23.42 -5.95 -120.89
C GLY A 32 -23.55 -6.53 -122.29
N LEU A 33 -23.18 -5.76 -123.31
CA LEU A 33 -23.23 -6.16 -124.70
C LEU A 33 -21.86 -6.66 -125.19
N LYS A 34 -21.89 -7.39 -126.29
CA LYS A 34 -20.69 -7.89 -126.98
C LYS A 34 -19.90 -6.71 -127.52
N THR A 35 -18.59 -6.65 -127.25
CA THR A 35 -17.69 -5.71 -127.91
C THR A 35 -17.08 -6.33 -129.18
N ASP A 36 -16.40 -5.52 -129.98
CA ASP A 36 -15.67 -6.00 -131.16
C ASP A 36 -14.31 -6.64 -130.82
N GLN A 37 -13.89 -6.63 -129.55
CA GLN A 37 -12.60 -7.16 -129.10
C GLN A 37 -12.70 -8.63 -128.69
N LEU A 38 -11.80 -9.48 -129.19
CA LEU A 38 -11.71 -10.87 -128.75
C LEU A 38 -11.09 -10.94 -127.36
N ALA A 39 -11.75 -11.66 -126.45
CA ALA A 39 -11.30 -11.85 -125.09
C ALA A 39 -10.03 -12.72 -125.02
N THR A 40 -9.22 -12.47 -124.00
CA THR A 40 -8.09 -13.34 -123.68
C THR A 40 -8.57 -14.62 -123.01
N LEU A 41 -8.27 -15.77 -123.61
CA LEU A 41 -8.63 -17.09 -123.09
C LEU A 41 -7.43 -17.76 -122.46
N TYR A 42 -7.61 -18.51 -121.37
CA TYR A 42 -6.52 -19.07 -120.59
C TYR A 42 -6.55 -20.59 -120.54
N ALA A 43 -5.37 -21.20 -120.47
CA ALA A 43 -5.23 -22.65 -120.40
C ALA A 43 -5.46 -23.22 -118.98
N ASN A 44 -5.27 -22.37 -117.97
CA ASN A 44 -5.28 -22.77 -116.56
C ASN A 44 -6.05 -21.74 -115.70
N PRO A 45 -6.60 -22.18 -114.55
CA PRO A 45 -7.33 -21.28 -113.64
C PRO A 45 -6.45 -20.20 -112.99
N THR A 46 -5.12 -20.38 -113.00
CA THR A 46 -4.11 -19.41 -112.55
C THR A 46 -2.91 -19.39 -113.50
N GLY A 47 -2.03 -18.39 -113.39
CA GLY A 47 -0.83 -18.24 -114.23
C GLY A 47 -1.03 -17.42 -115.51
N THR A 48 -0.07 -17.42 -116.43
CA THR A 48 -0.05 -16.53 -117.62
C THR A 48 -0.29 -17.23 -118.96
N ALA A 49 -0.49 -18.55 -118.98
CA ALA A 49 -0.67 -19.32 -120.22
C ALA A 49 -2.03 -19.04 -120.89
N VAL A 50 -1.98 -18.52 -122.11
CA VAL A 50 -3.14 -18.15 -122.96
C VAL A 50 -3.39 -19.22 -124.02
N VAL A 51 -4.65 -19.41 -124.42
CA VAL A 51 -5.06 -20.26 -125.56
C VAL A 51 -5.64 -19.40 -126.68
N GLN A 52 -5.67 -19.95 -127.91
CA GLN A 52 -6.11 -19.24 -129.11
C GLN A 52 -7.60 -18.83 -129.02
N ASN A 53 -8.02 -17.79 -129.74
CA ASN A 53 -9.42 -17.39 -129.88
C ASN A 53 -9.61 -17.05 -131.38
N PRO A 54 -10.46 -17.78 -132.14
CA PRO A 54 -11.53 -18.70 -131.72
C PRO A 54 -11.08 -20.09 -131.22
N GLN A 55 -11.99 -20.76 -130.51
CA GLN A 55 -11.90 -22.19 -130.18
C GLN A 55 -12.73 -23.01 -131.16
N VAL A 56 -12.22 -24.16 -131.61
CA VAL A 56 -12.96 -25.09 -132.48
C VAL A 56 -13.52 -26.24 -131.65
N LEU A 57 -14.81 -26.52 -131.82
CA LEU A 57 -15.49 -27.62 -131.13
C LEU A 57 -15.15 -28.96 -131.78
N ASP A 58 -14.95 -29.98 -130.93
CA ASP A 58 -14.52 -31.32 -131.34
C ASP A 58 -15.61 -32.13 -132.07
N SER A 59 -15.33 -33.40 -132.36
CA SER A 59 -16.26 -34.32 -133.05
C SER A 59 -17.55 -34.61 -132.29
N THR A 60 -17.66 -34.14 -131.04
CA THR A 60 -18.86 -34.24 -130.20
C THR A 60 -19.52 -32.87 -129.95
N GLY A 61 -18.98 -31.80 -130.53
CA GLY A 61 -19.46 -30.43 -130.35
C GLY A 61 -19.11 -29.84 -128.98
N LYS A 62 -17.98 -30.27 -128.40
CA LYS A 62 -17.46 -29.76 -127.12
C LYS A 62 -16.17 -28.98 -127.30
N LEU A 63 -15.81 -28.17 -126.31
CA LEU A 63 -14.44 -27.64 -126.22
C LEU A 63 -13.46 -28.81 -126.05
N SER A 64 -12.45 -28.87 -126.92
CA SER A 64 -11.43 -29.94 -126.93
C SER A 64 -10.56 -30.00 -125.66
N ARG A 65 -10.55 -28.91 -124.88
CA ARG A 65 -9.96 -28.81 -123.53
C ARG A 65 -10.72 -27.77 -122.71
N PRO A 66 -10.64 -27.80 -121.36
CA PRO A 66 -11.12 -26.70 -120.54
C PRO A 66 -10.42 -25.39 -120.94
N VAL A 67 -11.23 -24.35 -121.16
CA VAL A 67 -10.77 -23.00 -121.45
C VAL A 67 -11.24 -22.11 -120.32
N TYR A 68 -10.37 -21.22 -119.83
CA TYR A 68 -10.64 -20.39 -118.68
C TYR A 68 -10.77 -18.92 -119.07
N ILE A 69 -11.64 -18.19 -118.36
CA ILE A 69 -11.86 -16.75 -118.52
C ILE A 69 -11.59 -16.05 -117.18
N GLY A 70 -10.92 -14.90 -117.26
CA GLY A 70 -10.75 -14.00 -116.11
C GLY A 70 -11.86 -12.95 -116.05
N ASP A 71 -12.31 -12.51 -117.22
CA ASP A 71 -13.36 -11.52 -117.39
C ASP A 71 -14.57 -12.14 -118.12
N PRO A 72 -15.77 -11.55 -117.96
CA PRO A 72 -16.95 -12.01 -118.67
C PRO A 72 -16.78 -11.93 -120.18
N VAL A 73 -17.30 -12.92 -120.89
CA VAL A 73 -17.24 -13.04 -122.34
C VAL A 73 -18.62 -13.30 -122.93
N ILE A 74 -18.85 -12.88 -124.18
CA ILE A 74 -19.97 -13.37 -124.99
C ILE A 74 -19.39 -14.20 -126.12
N ALA A 75 -19.85 -15.43 -126.29
CA ALA A 75 -19.41 -16.28 -127.38
C ALA A 75 -20.30 -16.10 -128.61
N ASP A 76 -19.69 -15.94 -129.79
CA ASP A 76 -20.33 -16.03 -131.09
C ASP A 76 -19.98 -17.39 -131.71
N VAL A 77 -20.99 -18.23 -131.89
CA VAL A 77 -20.86 -19.60 -132.37
C VAL A 77 -21.16 -19.63 -133.85
N VAL A 78 -20.13 -19.84 -134.66
CA VAL A 78 -20.21 -19.84 -136.12
C VAL A 78 -20.04 -21.26 -136.64
N GLY A 79 -21.12 -21.82 -137.22
CA GLY A 79 -21.09 -23.12 -137.88
C GLY A 79 -21.49 -23.04 -139.35
N ALA A 80 -20.89 -23.90 -140.18
CA ALA A 80 -21.13 -23.94 -141.61
C ALA A 80 -22.59 -24.31 -141.99
N THR A 81 -23.35 -24.91 -141.07
CA THR A 81 -24.69 -25.48 -141.34
C THR A 81 -25.85 -24.73 -140.68
N PHE A 82 -25.59 -23.84 -139.71
CA PHE A 82 -26.64 -23.22 -138.88
C PHE A 82 -26.49 -21.70 -138.68
N GLY A 83 -25.50 -21.06 -139.31
CA GLY A 83 -25.26 -19.62 -139.16
C GLY A 83 -24.58 -19.24 -137.84
N SER A 84 -24.44 -17.93 -137.59
CA SER A 84 -23.82 -17.39 -136.36
C SER A 84 -24.89 -17.02 -135.32
N HIS A 85 -24.63 -17.31 -134.05
CA HIS A 85 -25.49 -16.91 -132.92
C HIS A 85 -24.69 -16.74 -131.63
N GLU A 86 -25.24 -15.99 -130.68
CA GLU A 86 -24.54 -15.62 -129.44
C GLU A 86 -25.03 -16.42 -128.22
N THR A 87 -24.13 -16.67 -127.26
CA THR A 87 -24.40 -17.46 -126.04
C THR A 87 -25.01 -16.67 -124.88
N GLY A 88 -25.17 -15.35 -125.02
CA GLY A 88 -25.31 -14.46 -123.86
C GLY A 88 -24.00 -14.36 -123.05
N VAL A 89 -24.04 -13.60 -121.96
CA VAL A 89 -22.85 -13.33 -121.13
C VAL A 89 -22.47 -14.57 -120.32
N ILE A 90 -21.26 -15.04 -120.53
CA ILE A 90 -20.58 -16.08 -119.75
C ILE A 90 -19.62 -15.37 -118.79
N ALA A 91 -19.88 -15.40 -117.48
CA ALA A 91 -19.13 -14.61 -116.50
C ALA A 91 -18.44 -15.44 -115.41
N ALA A 92 -17.26 -14.99 -114.99
CA ALA A 92 -16.60 -15.43 -113.76
C ALA A 92 -17.37 -14.94 -112.54
N ARG A 93 -18.12 -15.85 -111.90
CA ARG A 93 -18.92 -15.58 -110.69
C ARG A 93 -18.19 -16.03 -109.44
N GLY A 94 -18.40 -15.36 -108.31
CA GLY A 94 -17.85 -15.81 -107.03
C GLY A 94 -16.39 -15.41 -106.78
N THR A 95 -15.87 -14.44 -107.53
CA THR A 95 -14.44 -14.13 -107.53
C THR A 95 -14.10 -12.99 -106.57
N TRP A 96 -12.91 -13.04 -105.96
CA TRP A 96 -12.39 -11.90 -105.20
C TRP A 96 -12.01 -10.77 -106.16
N LYS A 97 -12.70 -9.63 -106.04
CA LYS A 97 -12.52 -8.45 -106.88
C LYS A 97 -11.56 -7.42 -106.29
N GLY A 98 -11.07 -7.62 -105.06
CA GLY A 98 -10.28 -6.60 -104.37
C GLY A 98 -11.18 -5.54 -103.77
N ASP A 99 -10.69 -4.31 -103.75
CA ASP A 99 -11.46 -3.15 -103.33
C ASP A 99 -12.58 -2.84 -104.32
N PHE A 100 -13.71 -2.37 -103.80
CA PHE A 100 -14.82 -1.96 -104.63
C PHE A 100 -14.46 -0.81 -105.56
N ALA A 101 -14.82 -0.94 -106.83
CA ALA A 101 -14.64 0.04 -107.88
C ALA A 101 -16.01 0.48 -108.40
N THR A 102 -16.17 1.78 -108.64
CA THR A 102 -17.38 2.36 -109.24
C THR A 102 -17.44 2.07 -110.75
N ALA A 103 -18.62 2.20 -111.35
CA ALA A 103 -18.85 1.95 -112.78
C ALA A 103 -18.31 0.59 -113.27
N THR A 104 -18.29 -0.39 -112.39
CA THR A 104 -17.72 -1.73 -112.59
C THR A 104 -18.84 -2.76 -112.48
N ARG A 105 -18.88 -3.71 -113.41
CA ARG A 105 -19.85 -4.81 -113.36
C ARG A 105 -19.41 -5.82 -112.30
N TYR A 106 -20.30 -6.11 -111.36
CA TYR A 106 -20.16 -7.19 -110.41
C TYR A 106 -21.20 -8.27 -110.71
N TYR A 107 -20.79 -9.53 -110.59
CA TYR A 107 -21.69 -10.66 -110.71
C TYR A 107 -22.00 -11.23 -109.34
N VAL A 108 -23.14 -11.89 -109.24
CA VAL A 108 -23.54 -12.55 -107.99
C VAL A 108 -22.42 -13.44 -107.44
N ASN A 109 -22.29 -13.39 -106.12
CA ASN A 109 -21.26 -14.01 -105.29
C ASN A 109 -19.86 -13.40 -105.41
N ASP A 110 -19.61 -12.42 -106.28
CA ASP A 110 -18.32 -11.72 -106.25
C ASP A 110 -18.06 -11.14 -104.87
N VAL A 111 -16.82 -11.30 -104.41
CA VAL A 111 -16.38 -10.89 -103.08
C VAL A 111 -15.59 -9.60 -103.22
N VAL A 112 -15.92 -8.60 -102.42
CA VAL A 112 -15.31 -7.27 -102.53
C VAL A 112 -15.01 -6.70 -101.14
N ALA A 113 -13.88 -6.02 -101.01
CA ALA A 113 -13.55 -5.23 -99.83
C ALA A 113 -14.10 -3.80 -99.96
N TYR A 114 -14.45 -3.23 -98.82
CA TYR A 114 -14.63 -1.79 -98.67
C TYR A 114 -13.25 -1.11 -98.67
N GLY A 115 -12.78 -0.70 -99.84
CA GLY A 115 -11.44 -0.09 -100.04
C GLY A 115 -11.30 1.37 -99.58
N GLY A 116 -12.21 1.86 -98.74
CA GLY A 116 -12.20 3.23 -98.23
C GLY A 116 -11.48 3.35 -96.88
N SER A 117 -11.47 4.57 -96.32
CA SER A 117 -11.06 4.83 -94.94
C SER A 117 -12.28 4.97 -94.02
N GLY A 118 -12.11 4.64 -92.73
CA GLY A 118 -13.14 4.78 -91.71
C GLY A 118 -13.60 3.44 -91.14
N ALA A 119 -14.75 3.45 -90.44
CA ALA A 119 -15.22 2.31 -89.65
C ALA A 119 -15.45 1.02 -90.45
N LYS A 120 -15.86 1.15 -91.72
CA LYS A 120 -16.10 0.02 -92.61
C LYS A 120 -14.88 -0.42 -93.41
N GLN A 121 -13.71 0.21 -93.22
CA GLN A 121 -12.50 -0.19 -93.91
C GLN A 121 -12.27 -1.69 -93.74
N ASP A 122 -11.94 -2.36 -94.84
CA ASP A 122 -11.70 -3.81 -94.90
C ASP A 122 -12.92 -4.69 -94.61
N ASN A 123 -14.13 -4.11 -94.46
CA ASN A 123 -15.35 -4.91 -94.43
C ASN A 123 -15.46 -5.71 -95.73
N ILE A 124 -15.82 -6.98 -95.58
CA ILE A 124 -15.94 -7.91 -96.70
C ILE A 124 -17.41 -8.04 -97.06
N TYR A 125 -17.73 -7.82 -98.33
CA TYR A 125 -19.07 -7.93 -98.88
C TYR A 125 -19.14 -8.97 -99.99
N LEU A 126 -20.33 -9.53 -100.18
CA LEU A 126 -20.68 -10.39 -101.30
C LEU A 126 -21.73 -9.71 -102.18
N ALA A 127 -21.53 -9.72 -103.49
CA ALA A 127 -22.55 -9.35 -104.45
C ALA A 127 -23.74 -10.32 -104.35
N SER A 128 -24.93 -9.83 -104.03
CA SER A 128 -26.14 -10.63 -103.89
C SER A 128 -26.82 -10.92 -105.24
N GLN A 129 -26.49 -10.15 -106.28
CA GLN A 129 -27.04 -10.22 -107.62
C GLN A 129 -26.03 -9.68 -108.65
N ASP A 130 -26.36 -9.81 -109.94
CA ASP A 130 -25.59 -9.15 -111.00
C ASP A 130 -26.00 -7.67 -111.05
N PHE A 131 -25.03 -6.75 -111.00
CA PHE A 131 -25.28 -5.31 -111.06
C PHE A 131 -24.10 -4.54 -111.70
N LEU A 132 -24.39 -3.36 -112.21
CA LEU A 132 -23.37 -2.38 -112.54
C LEU A 132 -23.24 -1.44 -111.35
N SER A 133 -22.05 -1.35 -110.76
CA SER A 133 -21.85 -0.48 -109.60
C SER A 133 -22.14 0.97 -109.92
N ASP A 134 -22.73 1.66 -108.95
CA ASP A 134 -23.00 3.08 -109.05
C ASP A 134 -21.70 3.86 -109.27
N ALA A 135 -21.81 5.01 -109.95
CA ALA A 135 -20.65 5.82 -110.31
C ALA A 135 -20.03 6.57 -109.11
N THR A 136 -20.69 6.58 -107.95
CA THR A 136 -20.29 7.41 -106.81
C THR A 136 -19.57 6.63 -105.71
N THR A 137 -20.26 5.72 -105.01
CA THR A 137 -19.73 5.03 -103.83
C THR A 137 -20.35 3.65 -103.65
N ILE A 138 -19.62 2.75 -102.98
CA ILE A 138 -20.11 1.42 -102.57
C ILE A 138 -21.36 1.49 -101.67
N GLU A 139 -21.55 2.58 -100.93
CA GLU A 139 -22.67 2.75 -100.00
C GLU A 139 -24.03 2.78 -100.71
N THR A 140 -24.06 3.31 -101.93
CA THR A 140 -25.25 3.32 -102.78
C THR A 140 -25.67 1.88 -103.10
N ASP A 141 -24.70 1.03 -103.47
CA ASP A 141 -24.94 -0.38 -103.82
C ASP A 141 -25.24 -1.25 -102.58
N ILE A 142 -24.65 -0.96 -101.42
CA ILE A 142 -25.02 -1.59 -100.15
C ILE A 142 -26.48 -1.26 -99.81
N THR A 143 -26.87 0.01 -99.89
CA THR A 143 -28.23 0.46 -99.56
C THR A 143 -29.26 -0.08 -100.56
N ALA A 144 -28.87 -0.22 -101.83
CA ALA A 144 -29.68 -0.86 -102.87
C ALA A 144 -29.84 -2.38 -102.69
N GLY A 145 -29.12 -2.99 -101.74
CA GLY A 145 -29.16 -4.42 -101.45
C GLY A 145 -28.32 -5.27 -102.41
N HIS A 146 -27.49 -4.65 -103.25
CA HIS A 146 -26.59 -5.35 -104.18
C HIS A 146 -25.42 -6.03 -103.46
N LEU A 147 -25.08 -5.57 -102.25
CA LEU A 147 -23.94 -6.06 -101.46
C LEU A 147 -24.40 -6.51 -100.07
N LEU A 148 -24.07 -7.75 -99.70
CA LEU A 148 -24.31 -8.35 -98.40
C LEU A 148 -23.02 -8.32 -97.55
N LEU A 149 -23.08 -7.74 -96.36
CA LEU A 149 -21.97 -7.74 -95.42
C LEU A 149 -21.70 -9.15 -94.89
N VAL A 150 -20.45 -9.59 -94.97
CA VAL A 150 -20.00 -10.90 -94.46
C VAL A 150 -19.07 -10.76 -93.26
N VAL A 151 -18.16 -9.79 -93.32
CA VAL A 151 -17.24 -9.49 -92.22
C VAL A 151 -17.34 -8.02 -91.89
N ASP A 152 -17.76 -7.76 -90.66
CA ASP A 152 -17.74 -6.43 -90.07
C ASP A 152 -16.50 -6.27 -89.18
N VAL A 153 -15.49 -5.59 -89.72
CA VAL A 153 -14.19 -5.40 -89.08
C VAL A 153 -14.31 -4.55 -87.82
N GLU A 154 -15.20 -3.57 -87.78
CA GLU A 154 -15.46 -2.75 -86.60
C GLU A 154 -15.97 -3.59 -85.43
N THR A 155 -16.93 -4.47 -85.69
CA THR A 155 -17.46 -5.40 -84.68
C THR A 155 -16.37 -6.36 -84.18
N VAL A 156 -15.57 -6.94 -85.08
CA VAL A 156 -14.47 -7.85 -84.70
C VAL A 156 -13.44 -7.12 -83.82
N ASN A 157 -13.06 -5.90 -84.19
CA ASN A 157 -12.12 -5.09 -83.42
C ASN A 157 -12.68 -4.77 -82.03
N THR A 158 -13.95 -4.35 -81.96
CA THR A 158 -14.62 -4.04 -80.69
C THR A 158 -14.65 -5.25 -79.75
N LEU A 159 -14.99 -6.43 -80.27
CA LEU A 159 -15.00 -7.67 -79.49
C LEU A 159 -13.59 -8.06 -79.01
N SER A 160 -12.57 -7.86 -79.84
CA SER A 160 -11.18 -8.16 -79.45
C SER A 160 -10.69 -7.26 -78.29
N ILE A 161 -11.04 -5.98 -78.32
CA ILE A 161 -10.71 -5.01 -77.27
C ILE A 161 -11.48 -5.36 -75.98
N ALA A 162 -12.76 -5.70 -76.08
CA ALA A 162 -13.58 -6.11 -74.93
C ALA A 162 -13.03 -7.39 -74.28
N ALA A 163 -12.58 -8.36 -75.07
CA ALA A 163 -11.95 -9.58 -74.57
C ALA A 163 -10.63 -9.30 -73.84
N ALA A 164 -9.77 -8.45 -74.42
CA ALA A 164 -8.52 -8.04 -73.78
C ALA A 164 -8.78 -7.30 -72.46
N THR A 165 -9.75 -6.39 -72.44
CA THR A 165 -10.17 -5.66 -71.23
C THR A 165 -10.66 -6.62 -70.14
N SER A 166 -11.47 -7.60 -70.51
CA SER A 166 -11.99 -8.61 -69.58
C SER A 166 -10.88 -9.50 -69.01
N ALA A 167 -9.89 -9.86 -69.83
CA ALA A 167 -8.72 -10.61 -69.38
C ALA A 167 -7.87 -9.81 -68.38
N SER A 168 -7.64 -8.52 -68.64
CA SER A 168 -6.96 -7.62 -67.71
C SER A 168 -7.73 -7.47 -66.39
N ALA A 169 -9.06 -7.33 -66.44
CA ALA A 169 -9.90 -7.26 -65.24
C ALA A 169 -9.85 -8.56 -64.41
N ALA A 170 -9.87 -9.72 -65.08
CA ALA A 170 -9.73 -11.01 -64.40
C ALA A 170 -8.36 -11.17 -63.72
N ALA A 171 -7.27 -10.76 -64.37
CA ALA A 171 -5.94 -10.77 -63.77
C ALA A 171 -5.82 -9.83 -62.55
N ALA A 172 -6.43 -8.65 -62.62
CA ALA A 172 -6.52 -7.73 -61.48
C ALA A 172 -7.32 -8.35 -60.32
N SER A 173 -8.46 -9.00 -60.61
CA SER A 173 -9.26 -9.69 -59.59
C SER A 173 -8.51 -10.85 -58.94
N ALA A 174 -7.72 -11.61 -59.69
CA ALA A 174 -6.88 -12.68 -59.15
C ALA A 174 -5.79 -12.12 -58.21
N THR A 175 -5.18 -11.00 -58.58
CA THR A 175 -4.18 -10.31 -57.73
C THR A 175 -4.80 -9.76 -56.45
N ALA A 176 -6.00 -9.18 -56.53
CA ALA A 176 -6.75 -8.70 -55.36
C ALA A 176 -7.12 -9.85 -54.41
N ALA A 177 -7.56 -11.00 -54.95
CA ALA A 177 -7.86 -12.19 -54.16
C ALA A 177 -6.62 -12.74 -53.44
N ALA A 178 -5.47 -12.82 -54.13
CA ALA A 178 -4.21 -13.24 -53.51
C ALA A 178 -3.78 -12.30 -52.38
N THR A 179 -3.94 -10.98 -52.58
CA THR A 179 -3.62 -9.97 -51.56
C THR A 179 -4.54 -10.11 -50.34
N ALA A 180 -5.84 -10.32 -50.55
CA ALA A 180 -6.79 -10.53 -49.46
C ALA A 180 -6.48 -11.81 -48.67
N GLN A 181 -6.05 -12.88 -49.35
CA GLN A 181 -5.61 -14.10 -48.69
C GLN A 181 -4.40 -13.86 -47.79
N SER A 182 -3.34 -13.21 -48.29
CA SER A 182 -2.16 -12.90 -47.47
C SER A 182 -2.48 -12.00 -46.26
N ALA A 183 -3.42 -11.05 -46.42
CA ALA A 183 -3.89 -10.23 -45.30
C ALA A 183 -4.63 -11.07 -44.25
N ALA A 184 -5.46 -12.03 -44.67
CA ALA A 184 -6.15 -12.94 -43.76
C ALA A 184 -5.17 -13.85 -43.00
N GLU A 185 -4.17 -14.41 -43.69
CA GLU A 185 -3.11 -15.22 -43.08
C GLU A 185 -2.31 -14.42 -42.03
N THR A 186 -2.02 -13.15 -42.32
CA THR A 186 -1.33 -12.25 -41.38
C THR A 186 -2.19 -11.94 -40.14
N ALA A 187 -3.48 -11.69 -40.33
CA ALA A 187 -4.41 -11.43 -39.23
C ALA A 187 -4.57 -12.67 -38.33
N GLN A 188 -4.67 -13.86 -38.93
CA GLN A 188 -4.70 -15.12 -38.21
C GLN A 188 -3.43 -15.33 -37.37
N GLY A 189 -2.24 -15.17 -37.97
CA GLY A 189 -0.98 -15.31 -37.25
C GLY A 189 -0.83 -14.32 -36.08
N SER A 190 -1.35 -13.10 -36.24
CA SER A 190 -1.36 -12.10 -35.16
C SER A 190 -2.27 -12.53 -34.00
N ALA A 191 -3.43 -13.12 -34.28
CA ALA A 191 -4.34 -13.64 -33.26
C ALA A 191 -3.74 -14.86 -32.53
N GLU A 192 -3.11 -15.78 -33.27
CA GLU A 192 -2.41 -16.93 -32.70
C GLU A 192 -1.23 -16.50 -31.82
N ALA A 193 -0.48 -15.47 -32.21
CA ALA A 193 0.60 -14.91 -31.39
C ALA A 193 0.11 -14.33 -30.06
N VAL A 194 -1.03 -13.63 -30.05
CA VAL A 194 -1.66 -13.12 -28.81
C VAL A 194 -2.11 -14.29 -27.92
N LEU A 195 -2.68 -15.34 -28.51
CA LEU A 195 -3.12 -16.53 -27.78
C LEU A 195 -1.95 -17.38 -27.26
N ALA A 196 -0.76 -17.25 -27.83
CA ALA A 196 0.47 -17.92 -27.37
C ALA A 196 1.26 -17.08 -26.36
N ASP A 197 0.94 -15.79 -26.19
CA ASP A 197 1.62 -14.92 -25.25
C ASP A 197 1.34 -15.34 -23.80
N ALA A 198 2.38 -15.86 -23.13
CA ALA A 198 2.27 -16.39 -21.78
C ALA A 198 1.79 -15.34 -20.76
N ASN A 199 2.11 -14.05 -20.98
CA ASN A 199 1.65 -12.98 -20.12
C ASN A 199 0.13 -12.76 -20.25
N PHE A 200 -0.39 -12.70 -21.49
CA PHE A 200 -1.82 -12.62 -21.77
C PHE A 200 -2.57 -13.80 -21.14
N LEU A 201 -2.10 -15.03 -21.36
CA LEU A 201 -2.66 -16.25 -20.76
C LEU A 201 -2.68 -16.18 -19.22
N THR A 202 -1.61 -15.68 -18.60
CA THR A 202 -1.53 -15.53 -17.14
C THR A 202 -2.59 -14.55 -16.63
N VAL A 203 -2.74 -13.39 -17.28
CA VAL A 203 -3.73 -12.37 -16.92
C VAL A 203 -5.17 -12.88 -17.11
N VAL A 204 -5.44 -13.58 -18.21
CA VAL A 204 -6.74 -14.22 -18.46
C VAL A 204 -7.06 -15.24 -17.37
N GLY A 205 -6.07 -16.04 -16.97
CA GLY A 205 -6.21 -17.07 -15.92
C GLY A 205 -6.56 -16.52 -14.53
N ILE A 206 -6.28 -15.24 -14.26
CA ILE A 206 -6.57 -14.58 -12.97
C ILE A 206 -7.63 -13.46 -13.09
N SER A 207 -8.42 -13.46 -14.17
CA SER A 207 -9.38 -12.38 -14.46
C SER A 207 -10.47 -12.20 -13.38
N SER A 208 -10.87 -13.28 -12.72
CA SER A 208 -11.79 -13.24 -11.56
C SER A 208 -11.17 -12.53 -10.35
N GLU A 209 -9.89 -12.79 -10.09
CA GLU A 209 -9.11 -12.20 -9.01
C GLU A 209 -8.88 -10.71 -9.28
N ILE A 210 -8.55 -10.33 -10.52
CA ILE A 210 -8.44 -8.93 -10.94
C ILE A 210 -9.77 -8.19 -10.71
N THR A 211 -10.90 -8.82 -11.02
CA THR A 211 -12.24 -8.25 -10.76
C THR A 211 -12.50 -8.09 -9.26
N THR A 212 -12.06 -9.06 -8.45
CA THR A 212 -12.14 -8.99 -6.98
C THR A 212 -11.30 -7.84 -6.43
N VAL A 213 -10.06 -7.69 -6.91
CA VAL A 213 -9.15 -6.59 -6.54
C VAL A 213 -9.74 -5.23 -6.95
N ALA A 214 -10.35 -5.13 -8.14
CA ALA A 214 -11.02 -3.92 -8.60
C ALA A 214 -12.18 -3.52 -7.65
N GLY A 215 -12.95 -4.50 -7.18
CA GLY A 215 -14.05 -4.29 -6.22
C GLY A 215 -13.61 -3.75 -4.86
N ILE A 216 -12.35 -3.98 -4.46
CA ILE A 216 -11.77 -3.48 -3.19
C ILE A 216 -10.78 -2.33 -3.38
N SER A 217 -10.72 -1.72 -4.57
CA SER A 217 -9.75 -0.66 -4.91
C SER A 217 -9.76 0.52 -3.92
N ALA A 218 -10.94 0.95 -3.46
CA ALA A 218 -11.06 1.99 -2.43
C ALA A 218 -10.43 1.58 -1.08
N ASN A 219 -10.56 0.30 -0.70
CA ASN A 219 -9.94 -0.23 0.52
C ASN A 219 -8.40 -0.29 0.37
N ILE A 220 -7.90 -0.64 -0.82
CA ILE A 220 -6.44 -0.63 -1.11
C ILE A 220 -5.88 0.79 -0.91
N THR A 221 -6.57 1.82 -1.42
CA THR A 221 -6.17 3.22 -1.20
C THR A 221 -6.23 3.61 0.28
N THR A 222 -7.25 3.13 1.01
CA THR A 222 -7.37 3.36 2.45
C THR A 222 -6.19 2.76 3.21
N VAL A 223 -5.84 1.50 2.95
CA VAL A 223 -4.69 0.82 3.57
C VAL A 223 -3.38 1.52 3.23
N ALA A 224 -3.20 2.00 2.00
CA ALA A 224 -2.02 2.77 1.62
C ALA A 224 -1.89 4.09 2.41
N GLY A 225 -3.00 4.72 2.79
CA GLY A 225 -3.00 5.93 3.63
C GLY A 225 -2.61 5.67 5.09
N ILE A 226 -2.78 4.43 5.57
CA ILE A 226 -2.57 4.04 6.98
C ILE A 226 -1.09 3.67 7.28
N GLU A 227 -0.20 3.68 6.29
CA GLU A 227 1.22 3.28 6.47
C GLU A 227 1.93 4.06 7.59
N THR A 228 1.69 5.37 7.69
CA THR A 228 2.28 6.20 8.74
C THR A 228 1.73 5.84 10.13
N GLU A 229 0.43 5.57 10.21
CA GLU A 229 -0.25 5.20 11.46
C GLU A 229 0.22 3.82 11.96
N ILE A 230 0.48 2.86 11.07
CA ILE A 230 1.09 1.56 11.42
C ILE A 230 2.49 1.75 12.01
N GLN A 231 3.30 2.66 11.45
CA GLN A 231 4.61 2.98 12.02
C GLN A 231 4.49 3.65 13.40
N THR A 232 3.50 4.53 13.62
CA THR A 232 3.21 5.09 14.94
C THR A 232 2.85 4.02 15.95
N VAL A 233 1.94 3.09 15.61
CA VAL A 233 1.55 1.97 16.49
C VAL A 233 2.76 1.06 16.80
N ALA A 234 3.65 0.84 15.83
CA ALA A 234 4.89 0.09 16.07
C ALA A 234 5.82 0.81 17.05
N GLY A 235 5.90 2.15 16.99
CA GLY A 235 6.59 2.99 17.96
C GLY A 235 6.00 2.88 19.37
N ASP A 236 4.68 3.03 19.49
CA ASP A 236 3.96 2.89 20.78
C ASP A 236 4.20 1.51 21.42
N SER A 237 4.29 0.44 20.62
CA SER A 237 4.61 -0.91 21.11
C SER A 237 5.99 -0.99 21.78
N ALA A 238 6.99 -0.26 21.27
CA ALA A 238 8.32 -0.19 21.88
C ALA A 238 8.29 0.60 23.21
N ASP A 239 7.53 1.71 23.23
CA ASP A 239 7.34 2.51 24.44
C ASP A 239 6.60 1.73 25.53
N ILE A 240 5.53 1.00 25.18
CA ILE A 240 4.78 0.13 26.10
C ILE A 240 5.69 -0.96 26.68
N GLN A 241 6.55 -1.58 25.87
CA GLN A 241 7.51 -2.57 26.36
C GLN A 241 8.52 -1.96 27.33
N THR A 242 8.97 -0.73 27.07
CA THR A 242 9.85 0.01 27.99
C THR A 242 9.12 0.34 29.30
N VAL A 243 7.86 0.78 29.24
CA VAL A 243 7.02 0.99 30.43
C VAL A 243 6.85 -0.30 31.22
N ALA A 244 6.56 -1.43 30.56
CA ALA A 244 6.43 -2.73 31.22
C ALA A 244 7.74 -3.16 31.92
N ALA A 245 8.89 -2.99 31.25
CA ALA A 245 10.21 -3.28 31.84
C ALA A 245 10.53 -2.35 33.03
N ASN A 246 10.16 -1.07 32.93
CA ASN A 246 10.30 -0.11 34.02
C ASN A 246 9.42 -0.49 35.21
N ILE A 247 8.16 -0.87 34.99
CA ILE A 247 7.25 -1.37 36.04
C ILE A 247 7.85 -2.61 36.71
N GLY A 248 8.38 -3.57 35.95
CA GLY A 248 9.07 -4.74 36.50
C GLY A 248 10.29 -4.38 37.35
N SER A 249 11.11 -3.44 36.87
CA SER A 249 12.28 -2.94 37.60
C SER A 249 11.90 -2.21 38.89
N ILE A 250 10.84 -1.39 38.86
CA ILE A 250 10.32 -0.69 40.04
C ILE A 250 9.73 -1.70 41.03
N SER A 251 8.97 -2.68 40.56
CA SER A 251 8.43 -3.79 41.36
C SER A 251 9.53 -4.54 42.09
N ALA A 252 10.62 -4.87 41.39
CA ALA A 252 11.78 -5.54 41.96
C ALA A 252 12.52 -4.66 42.99
N LYS A 253 12.76 -3.38 42.66
CA LYS A 253 13.44 -2.44 43.57
C LYS A 253 12.66 -2.16 44.85
N LEU A 254 11.33 -2.06 44.74
CA LEU A 254 10.46 -1.80 45.89
C LEU A 254 9.99 -3.08 46.60
N ASN A 255 10.16 -4.24 45.96
CA ASN A 255 9.55 -5.50 46.36
C ASN A 255 8.03 -5.35 46.61
N ILE A 256 7.37 -4.64 45.70
CA ILE A 256 5.91 -4.41 45.71
C ILE A 256 5.35 -5.06 44.46
N ASP A 257 4.24 -5.78 44.62
CA ASP A 257 3.42 -6.22 43.50
C ASP A 257 2.44 -5.10 43.12
N PHE A 258 2.75 -4.38 42.05
CA PHE A 258 1.92 -3.30 41.55
C PHE A 258 0.58 -3.78 40.95
N SER A 259 0.42 -5.07 40.70
CA SER A 259 -0.87 -5.64 40.27
C SER A 259 -1.90 -5.69 41.41
N ASN A 260 -1.47 -5.43 42.65
CA ASN A 260 -2.30 -5.44 43.85
C ASN A 260 -2.01 -4.24 44.77
N ALA A 261 -1.68 -3.09 44.18
CA ALA A 261 -1.27 -1.89 44.91
C ALA A 261 -2.40 -1.35 45.82
N SER A 262 -2.37 -1.75 47.09
CA SER A 262 -3.09 -1.05 48.16
C SER A 262 -2.46 0.33 48.38
N THR A 263 -3.24 1.29 48.85
CA THR A 263 -2.92 2.74 48.97
C THR A 263 -1.73 3.10 49.87
N GLU A 264 -1.03 2.13 50.46
CA GLU A 264 0.06 2.37 51.42
C GLU A 264 1.28 1.52 51.08
N LEU A 265 2.46 2.17 51.12
CA LEU A 265 3.74 1.47 51.04
C LEU A 265 3.86 0.56 52.28
N PRO A 266 4.13 -0.74 52.12
CA PRO A 266 4.16 -1.63 53.26
C PRO A 266 5.39 -1.33 54.13
N VAL A 267 5.12 -1.07 55.41
CA VAL A 267 6.11 -0.78 56.47
C VAL A 267 7.22 -1.85 56.58
N ASN A 268 6.99 -3.07 56.09
CA ASN A 268 7.98 -4.16 56.11
C ASN A 268 9.18 -3.90 55.20
N LYS A 269 9.10 -2.89 54.33
CA LYS A 269 10.20 -2.48 53.43
C LYS A 269 10.99 -1.28 53.95
N GLY A 270 10.62 -0.68 55.09
CA GLY A 270 11.31 0.46 55.71
C GLY A 270 12.63 0.10 56.41
N GLY A 271 13.33 -0.96 55.99
CA GLY A 271 14.59 -1.43 56.60
C GLY A 271 14.45 -2.17 57.92
N THR A 272 13.27 -2.18 58.54
CA THR A 272 12.99 -2.85 59.83
C THR A 272 12.39 -4.25 59.70
N GLY A 273 12.04 -4.68 58.47
CA GLY A 273 11.38 -5.97 58.20
C GLY A 273 9.94 -6.10 58.75
N SER A 274 9.39 -5.06 59.35
CA SER A 274 8.18 -5.11 60.16
C SER A 274 6.90 -4.77 59.39
N SER A 275 5.89 -5.65 59.37
CA SER A 275 4.62 -5.44 58.66
C SER A 275 3.62 -4.48 59.34
N THR A 276 3.97 -3.90 60.49
CA THR A 276 3.16 -2.88 61.17
C THR A 276 4.03 -1.72 61.67
N ALA A 277 3.46 -0.52 61.77
CA ALA A 277 4.16 0.65 62.30
C ALA A 277 4.64 0.44 63.76
N ALA A 278 3.91 -0.34 64.56
CA ALA A 278 4.31 -0.68 65.92
C ALA A 278 5.60 -1.51 65.94
N ALA A 279 5.64 -2.63 65.21
CA ALA A 279 6.82 -3.47 65.13
C ALA A 279 8.03 -2.73 64.53
N ALA A 280 7.81 -1.81 63.58
CA ALA A 280 8.88 -0.98 63.03
C ALA A 280 9.49 -0.04 64.09
N ARG A 281 8.70 0.57 64.97
CA ARG A 281 9.23 1.40 66.08
C ARG A 281 10.01 0.57 67.09
N THR A 282 9.55 -0.64 67.40
CA THR A 282 10.26 -1.58 68.25
C THR A 282 11.61 -1.97 67.63
N ALA A 283 11.63 -2.31 66.33
CA ALA A 283 12.85 -2.67 65.61
C ALA A 283 13.87 -1.51 65.48
N LEU A 284 13.40 -0.26 65.52
CA LEU A 284 14.23 0.94 65.56
C LEU A 284 14.68 1.31 66.99
N GLY A 285 14.24 0.60 68.03
CA GLY A 285 14.59 0.87 69.42
C GLY A 285 14.02 2.18 69.99
N LEU A 286 13.04 2.78 69.31
CA LEU A 286 12.49 4.08 69.70
C LEU A 286 11.63 4.01 70.97
N GLU A 287 10.99 2.87 71.21
CA GLU A 287 10.11 2.64 72.37
C GLU A 287 10.92 2.53 73.66
N ASP A 288 12.13 1.96 73.59
CA ASP A 288 13.07 1.94 74.69
C ASP A 288 13.67 3.33 74.92
N TYR A 289 14.13 4.02 73.89
CA TYR A 289 14.71 5.37 74.04
C TYR A 289 13.76 6.37 74.72
N ILE A 290 12.49 6.43 74.31
CA ILE A 290 11.51 7.40 74.87
C ILE A 290 11.23 7.11 76.34
N ALA A 291 11.15 5.83 76.71
CA ALA A 291 10.76 5.46 78.05
C ALA A 291 11.92 5.49 79.06
N ASP A 292 13.19 5.61 78.63
CA ASP A 292 14.34 5.91 79.51
C ASP A 292 14.56 7.42 79.73
N LEU A 293 14.05 8.27 78.84
CA LEU A 293 14.42 9.70 78.75
C LEU A 293 14.20 10.52 80.03
N PHE A 294 13.38 10.03 80.97
CA PHE A 294 13.09 10.72 82.23
C PHE A 294 13.20 9.82 83.46
N VAL A 295 13.60 8.56 83.33
CA VAL A 295 13.70 7.64 84.47
C VAL A 295 14.68 8.21 85.50
N GLY A 296 14.32 8.11 86.79
CA GLY A 296 15.11 8.63 87.90
C GLY A 296 14.97 10.13 88.17
N THR A 297 14.29 10.88 87.31
CA THR A 297 13.95 12.28 87.63
C THR A 297 12.99 12.35 88.81
N THR A 298 13.18 13.36 89.67
CA THR A 298 12.33 13.59 90.84
C THR A 298 11.47 14.84 90.64
N GLN A 299 10.22 14.77 91.08
CA GLN A 299 9.28 15.87 90.97
C GLN A 299 8.32 15.90 92.16
N LEU A 300 7.95 17.11 92.59
CA LEU A 300 6.93 17.33 93.60
C LEU A 300 5.54 17.32 92.95
N PHE A 301 4.63 16.52 93.49
CA PHE A 301 3.23 16.46 93.09
C PHE A 301 2.32 17.00 94.20
N MET A 302 1.39 17.89 93.85
CA MET A 302 0.30 18.32 94.73
C MET A 302 -0.82 17.28 94.78
N ALA A 303 -0.47 16.02 95.10
CA ALA A 303 -1.36 14.87 95.11
C ALA A 303 -1.04 13.97 96.33
N ALA A 304 -2.05 13.25 96.83
CA ALA A 304 -1.88 12.34 97.97
C ALA A 304 -1.26 10.97 97.57
N THR A 305 -1.33 10.61 96.29
CA THR A 305 -0.83 9.34 95.75
C THR A 305 0.00 9.58 94.50
N ALA A 306 1.08 8.82 94.30
CA ALA A 306 1.94 8.97 93.14
C ALA A 306 1.18 8.63 91.83
N PRO A 307 1.18 9.52 90.81
CA PRO A 307 0.54 9.23 89.53
C PRO A 307 1.37 8.22 88.73
N THR A 308 0.73 7.38 87.92
CA THR A 308 1.47 6.47 87.03
C THR A 308 2.17 7.24 85.91
N PRO A 309 3.38 6.86 85.46
CA PRO A 309 4.37 5.96 86.10
C PRO A 309 5.39 6.70 86.99
N TRP A 310 5.02 7.01 88.22
CA TRP A 310 5.90 7.58 89.25
C TRP A 310 5.73 6.79 90.56
N LEU A 311 6.78 6.77 91.38
CA LEU A 311 6.77 6.20 92.73
C LEU A 311 6.99 7.28 93.77
N ALA A 312 6.30 7.19 94.91
CA ALA A 312 6.52 8.07 96.05
C ALA A 312 7.91 7.85 96.65
N LEU A 313 8.56 8.93 97.08
CA LEU A 313 9.83 8.87 97.82
C LEU A 313 9.53 8.81 99.33
N ASP A 314 9.04 7.67 99.77
CA ASP A 314 8.55 7.38 101.13
C ASP A 314 9.37 6.30 101.87
N GLY A 315 10.55 5.95 101.33
CA GLY A 315 11.36 4.89 101.91
C GLY A 315 10.97 3.47 101.51
N ALA A 316 9.87 3.27 100.78
CA ALA A 316 9.34 1.95 100.47
C ALA A 316 10.33 1.08 99.68
N GLU A 317 10.26 -0.22 99.93
CA GLU A 317 11.00 -1.23 99.17
C GLU A 317 10.16 -1.71 97.98
N VAL A 318 10.72 -1.61 96.77
CA VAL A 318 10.02 -1.87 95.51
C VAL A 318 10.77 -2.91 94.65
N SER A 319 10.05 -3.56 93.73
CA SER A 319 10.61 -4.64 92.90
C SER A 319 11.58 -4.12 91.84
N ARG A 320 12.77 -4.72 91.77
CA ARG A 320 13.74 -4.50 90.68
C ARG A 320 13.22 -4.98 89.32
N THR A 321 12.32 -5.97 89.30
CA THR A 321 11.75 -6.48 88.05
C THR A 321 10.64 -5.56 87.54
N THR A 322 9.75 -5.10 88.42
CA THR A 322 8.67 -4.17 88.04
C THR A 322 9.23 -2.81 87.62
N TYR A 323 10.28 -2.33 88.28
CA TYR A 323 10.89 -1.03 88.02
C TYR A 323 12.34 -1.17 87.54
N ALA A 324 12.55 -2.05 86.56
CA ALA A 324 13.89 -2.41 86.06
C ALA A 324 14.68 -1.23 85.49
N ARG A 325 13.99 -0.28 84.85
CA ARG A 325 14.61 0.93 84.29
C ARG A 325 15.12 1.83 85.39
N LEU A 326 14.26 2.14 86.37
CA LEU A 326 14.66 2.91 87.55
C LEU A 326 15.79 2.22 88.32
N TRP A 327 15.74 0.91 88.51
CA TRP A 327 16.82 0.18 89.17
C TRP A 327 18.14 0.27 88.39
N THR A 328 18.10 0.15 87.07
CA THR A 328 19.29 0.34 86.21
C THR A 328 19.83 1.77 86.32
N TRP A 329 18.93 2.76 86.32
CA TRP A 329 19.29 4.16 86.51
C TRP A 329 19.94 4.40 87.88
N VAL A 330 19.35 3.90 88.96
CA VAL A 330 19.87 4.05 90.34
C VAL A 330 21.29 3.50 90.46
N GLN A 331 21.54 2.31 89.90
CA GLN A 331 22.87 1.71 89.88
C GLN A 331 23.90 2.56 89.12
N ALA A 332 23.48 3.27 88.08
CA ALA A 332 24.37 4.07 87.24
C ALA A 332 24.63 5.49 87.77
N HIS A 333 23.75 6.06 88.61
CA HIS A 333 23.74 7.50 88.93
C HIS A 333 24.16 7.85 90.37
N GLY A 334 24.74 6.90 91.12
CA GLY A 334 25.62 7.20 92.27
C GLY A 334 24.96 7.64 93.59
N ASN A 335 23.62 7.67 93.69
CA ASN A 335 22.89 7.93 94.94
C ASN A 335 22.35 6.63 95.58
N LEU A 336 23.15 5.56 95.51
CA LEU A 336 22.83 4.22 96.02
C LEU A 336 23.73 3.91 97.22
N ALA A 337 23.13 3.64 98.37
CA ALA A 337 23.85 3.24 99.56
C ALA A 337 24.57 1.90 99.38
N ALA A 338 25.72 1.73 100.03
CA ALA A 338 26.52 0.51 99.91
C ALA A 338 25.82 -0.73 100.51
N THR A 339 25.01 -0.53 101.56
CA THR A 339 24.18 -1.57 102.19
C THR A 339 22.87 -0.93 102.66
N GLU A 340 21.80 -1.72 102.77
CA GLU A 340 20.50 -1.20 103.23
C GLU A 340 20.59 -0.60 104.64
N GLY A 341 21.36 -1.23 105.53
CA GLY A 341 21.58 -0.72 106.89
C GLY A 341 22.42 0.57 106.96
N ALA A 342 23.13 0.94 105.90
CA ALA A 342 23.91 2.18 105.83
C ALA A 342 23.18 3.31 105.09
N LYS A 343 21.98 3.04 104.56
CA LYS A 343 21.17 3.99 103.81
C LYS A 343 20.77 5.19 104.67
N THR A 344 20.97 6.39 104.13
CA THR A 344 20.35 7.61 104.66
C THR A 344 19.02 7.90 103.97
N ALA A 345 18.15 8.71 104.59
CA ALA A 345 16.81 8.94 104.04
C ALA A 345 16.82 9.53 102.62
N GLY A 346 17.87 10.24 102.19
CA GLY A 346 17.94 10.78 100.82
C GLY A 346 18.51 9.80 99.76
N GLU A 347 18.96 8.61 100.15
CA GLU A 347 19.60 7.64 99.25
C GLU A 347 18.62 6.54 98.82
N PHE A 348 18.85 5.98 97.64
CA PHE A 348 18.31 4.66 97.31
C PHE A 348 19.07 3.61 98.10
N GLY A 349 18.40 2.56 98.55
CA GLY A 349 19.02 1.42 99.19
C GLY A 349 19.03 0.18 98.31
N PRO A 350 19.98 -0.76 98.50
CA PRO A 350 20.01 -2.00 97.74
C PRO A 350 18.88 -2.97 98.11
N GLY A 351 17.99 -2.64 99.06
CA GLY A 351 16.85 -3.47 99.48
C GLY A 351 17.30 -4.77 100.11
N ASP A 352 16.64 -5.87 99.73
CA ASP A 352 16.96 -7.24 100.14
C ASP A 352 18.30 -7.78 99.57
N GLY A 353 18.97 -7.00 98.72
CA GLY A 353 20.21 -7.37 98.03
C GLY A 353 20.03 -8.22 96.77
N SER A 354 18.80 -8.59 96.41
CA SER A 354 18.50 -9.48 95.28
C SER A 354 17.34 -9.00 94.42
N THR A 355 16.12 -8.95 94.95
CA THR A 355 14.87 -8.77 94.19
C THR A 355 14.25 -7.39 94.35
N THR A 356 14.68 -6.63 95.36
CA THR A 356 14.11 -5.32 95.68
C THR A 356 15.18 -4.23 95.84
N PHE A 357 14.74 -2.98 95.82
CA PHE A 357 15.55 -1.84 96.21
C PHE A 357 14.65 -0.85 96.95
N SER A 358 15.20 -0.07 97.87
CA SER A 358 14.42 0.89 98.64
C SER A 358 14.59 2.31 98.09
N LEU A 359 13.48 3.06 98.10
CA LEU A 359 13.45 4.44 97.62
C LEU A 359 13.97 5.38 98.72
N PRO A 360 14.49 6.58 98.37
CA PRO A 360 14.63 7.66 99.34
C PRO A 360 13.32 7.92 100.10
N ASP A 361 13.44 8.28 101.37
CA ASP A 361 12.37 8.81 102.20
C ASP A 361 12.54 10.33 102.34
N LEU A 362 11.79 11.07 101.54
CA LEU A 362 11.78 12.53 101.56
C LEU A 362 10.57 13.08 102.35
N GLN A 363 9.86 12.24 103.10
CA GLN A 363 8.79 12.73 103.97
C GLN A 363 9.36 13.67 105.03
N ASP A 364 8.71 14.83 105.18
CA ASP A 364 9.12 15.91 106.08
C ASP A 364 10.57 16.41 105.85
N LYS A 365 11.10 16.26 104.63
CA LYS A 365 12.44 16.77 104.26
C LYS A 365 12.36 17.96 103.32
N ALA A 366 13.13 18.99 103.62
CA ALA A 366 13.43 20.06 102.68
C ALA A 366 14.59 19.65 101.76
N VAL A 367 14.36 19.65 100.45
CA VAL A 367 15.39 19.32 99.46
C VAL A 367 16.28 20.53 99.21
N ILE A 368 17.59 20.32 99.24
CA ILE A 368 18.61 21.30 98.89
C ILE A 368 19.45 20.77 97.73
N GLY A 369 20.06 21.67 96.95
CA GLY A 369 20.98 21.28 95.89
C GLY A 369 22.24 20.62 96.45
N GLN A 370 22.69 19.55 95.79
CA GLN A 370 23.98 18.93 96.06
C GLN A 370 25.11 19.98 95.92
N SER A 371 26.11 19.91 96.79
CA SER A 371 27.30 20.76 96.74
C SER A 371 28.53 20.00 97.23
N GLY A 372 29.72 20.61 97.16
CA GLY A 372 30.95 19.99 97.68
C GLY A 372 30.93 19.66 99.18
N THR A 373 29.98 20.19 99.95
CA THR A 373 29.83 19.94 101.40
C THR A 373 28.59 19.10 101.74
N LYS A 374 27.70 18.87 100.77
CA LYS A 374 26.45 18.11 100.90
C LYS A 374 26.31 17.20 99.69
N ALA A 375 26.73 15.95 99.83
CA ALA A 375 26.60 14.94 98.78
C ALA A 375 25.12 14.62 98.51
N ALA A 376 24.83 14.06 97.33
CA ALA A 376 23.50 13.54 97.02
C ALA A 376 23.07 12.55 98.13
N GLY A 377 21.79 12.63 98.51
CA GLY A 377 21.20 11.77 99.53
C GLY A 377 21.56 12.09 100.98
N SER A 378 22.59 12.92 101.24
CA SER A 378 22.96 13.29 102.61
C SER A 378 21.83 14.03 103.33
N VAL A 379 21.57 13.63 104.58
CA VAL A 379 20.52 14.20 105.43
C VAL A 379 21.11 15.08 106.53
N GLY A 380 20.34 16.07 106.98
CA GLY A 380 20.72 16.96 108.08
C GLY A 380 19.63 17.96 108.42
N GLY A 381 19.89 18.82 109.41
CA GLY A 381 18.90 19.76 109.95
C GLY A 381 18.10 19.17 111.11
N SER A 382 17.21 19.98 111.69
CA SER A 382 16.31 19.59 112.78
C SER A 382 15.02 20.39 112.69
N GLU A 383 13.87 19.75 112.86
CA GLU A 383 12.55 20.40 112.83
C GLU A 383 12.31 21.27 114.06
N THR A 384 12.87 20.85 115.20
CA THR A 384 12.87 21.62 116.44
C THR A 384 14.29 21.79 116.95
N HIS A 385 14.58 22.93 117.57
CA HIS A 385 15.87 23.13 118.23
C HIS A 385 15.64 23.63 119.65
N THR A 386 16.31 23.01 120.62
CA THR A 386 16.31 23.51 121.99
C THR A 386 17.48 24.47 122.15
N LEU A 387 17.20 25.71 122.56
CA LEU A 387 18.24 26.68 122.85
C LEU A 387 18.96 26.27 124.13
N THR A 388 20.25 25.99 124.02
CA THR A 388 21.11 25.68 125.17
C THR A 388 21.85 26.94 125.63
N ALA A 389 22.48 26.89 126.81
CA ALA A 389 23.38 27.95 127.26
C ALA A 389 24.50 28.29 126.24
N GLY A 390 24.88 27.33 125.38
CA GLY A 390 25.86 27.53 124.31
C GLY A 390 25.37 28.40 123.15
N ASN A 391 24.06 28.69 123.07
CA ASN A 391 23.47 29.57 122.07
C ASN A 391 23.36 31.04 122.54
N LEU A 392 23.72 31.33 123.80
CA LEU A 392 23.74 32.70 124.33
C LEU A 392 24.96 33.49 123.80
N PRO A 393 24.87 34.83 123.67
CA PRO A 393 26.02 35.66 123.36
C PRO A 393 27.13 35.44 124.40
N SER A 394 28.39 35.34 123.96
CA SER A 394 29.55 34.96 124.78
C SER A 394 29.88 35.90 125.96
N GLY A 395 29.10 36.96 126.17
CA GLY A 395 29.25 37.94 127.25
C GLY A 395 28.26 37.80 128.41
N VAL A 396 27.27 36.91 128.34
CA VAL A 396 26.33 36.66 129.45
C VAL A 396 27.05 35.84 130.52
N LYS A 397 27.34 36.46 131.68
CA LYS A 397 27.99 35.79 132.82
C LYS A 397 26.97 35.51 133.91
N THR A 398 26.86 34.27 134.34
CA THR A 398 26.13 33.87 135.55
C THR A 398 26.87 34.44 136.77
N ILE A 399 26.17 35.19 137.62
CA ILE A 399 26.71 35.61 138.92
C ILE A 399 26.49 34.47 139.90
N THR A 400 27.46 33.56 140.00
CA THR A 400 27.47 32.54 141.04
C THR A 400 28.03 33.16 142.32
N GLY A 401 27.16 33.76 143.13
CA GLY A 401 27.50 34.23 144.47
C GLY A 401 27.69 33.06 145.44
N GLY A 402 28.80 32.33 145.33
CA GLY A 402 29.23 31.35 146.32
C GLY A 402 29.84 32.07 147.53
N GLY A 403 29.01 32.43 148.51
CA GLY A 403 29.45 32.98 149.79
C GLY A 403 28.46 34.01 150.33
N ALA A 404 27.81 33.70 151.45
CA ALA A 404 26.87 34.59 152.12
C ALA A 404 27.60 35.85 152.64
N LEU A 405 27.63 36.91 151.84
CA LEU A 405 27.96 38.25 152.33
C LEU A 405 26.77 38.74 153.15
N THR A 406 26.83 38.57 154.46
CA THR A 406 25.82 39.14 155.35
C THR A 406 26.15 40.61 155.60
N GLU A 407 25.28 41.50 155.16
CA GLU A 407 25.26 42.88 155.63
C GLU A 407 24.67 42.90 157.05
N GLN A 408 25.53 43.07 158.04
CA GLN A 408 25.17 43.08 159.46
C GLN A 408 24.76 44.49 159.89
N ILE A 409 23.46 44.72 160.05
CA ILE A 409 22.96 45.91 160.77
C ILE A 409 22.92 45.55 162.26
N GLN A 410 23.83 46.11 163.05
CA GLN A 410 23.85 45.95 164.51
C GLN A 410 23.20 47.17 165.16
N ASN A 411 22.10 46.98 165.89
CA ASN A 411 21.37 48.07 166.54
C ASN A 411 22.10 48.47 167.84
N PRO A 412 22.64 49.69 167.98
CA PRO A 412 23.44 50.04 169.15
C PRO A 412 22.55 50.09 170.39
N GLY A 413 22.79 49.16 171.34
CA GLY A 413 22.10 49.11 172.63
C GLY A 413 21.46 47.76 172.99
N THR A 414 21.31 46.82 172.05
CA THR A 414 20.92 45.43 172.32
C THR A 414 21.64 44.44 171.41
N ASN A 415 22.03 43.28 171.92
CA ASN A 415 22.83 42.26 171.20
C ASN A 415 22.00 41.39 170.22
N ASN A 416 21.03 41.96 169.49
CA ASN A 416 20.19 41.20 168.57
C ASN A 416 20.62 41.43 167.10
N ARG A 417 20.78 40.35 166.31
CA ARG A 417 21.19 40.41 164.88
C ARG A 417 20.16 39.74 163.96
N SER A 418 19.83 40.36 162.84
CA SER A 418 18.96 39.80 161.79
C SER A 418 19.75 39.63 160.48
N TYR A 419 19.50 38.54 159.76
CA TYR A 419 20.21 38.16 158.53
C TYR A 419 19.24 38.19 157.34
N PHE A 420 19.60 38.88 156.26
CA PHE A 420 18.93 38.80 154.96
C PHE A 420 19.85 38.09 153.96
N SER A 421 19.34 37.10 153.23
CA SER A 421 20.07 36.40 152.17
C SER A 421 19.61 36.89 150.78
N ASN A 422 20.57 37.21 149.90
CA ASN A 422 20.31 37.66 148.53
C ASN A 422 19.90 36.48 147.62
N PRO A 423 18.92 36.62 146.71
CA PRO A 423 18.56 35.56 145.77
C PRO A 423 19.64 35.37 144.69
N THR A 424 19.86 34.12 144.29
CA THR A 424 20.67 33.76 143.12
C THR A 424 19.83 33.92 141.85
N PHE A 425 20.34 34.63 140.84
CA PHE A 425 19.73 34.71 139.51
C PHE A 425 20.53 33.83 138.53
N GLY A 426 19.94 32.73 138.07
CA GLY A 426 20.48 31.90 137.00
C GLY A 426 20.09 32.47 135.63
N ALA A 427 21.01 32.38 134.65
CA ALA A 427 20.69 32.60 133.25
C ALA A 427 20.58 31.22 132.59
N ASP A 428 19.42 30.59 132.70
CA ASP A 428 19.14 29.34 131.99
C ASP A 428 18.62 29.65 130.58
N GLY A 429 19.14 28.94 129.57
CA GLY A 429 18.47 28.86 128.28
C GLY A 429 17.14 28.13 128.46
N ALA A 430 16.04 28.69 127.95
CA ALA A 430 14.72 28.09 128.10
C ALA A 430 14.72 26.65 127.54
N SER A 431 14.21 25.69 128.33
CA SER A 431 14.21 24.26 127.99
C SER A 431 13.21 23.87 126.90
N ASP A 432 12.37 24.80 126.44
CA ASP A 432 11.35 24.53 125.42
C ASP A 432 11.96 24.56 124.01
N ALA A 433 11.64 23.56 123.22
CA ALA A 433 12.09 23.46 121.84
C ALA A 433 11.38 24.53 120.98
N ILE A 434 12.14 25.28 120.19
CA ILE A 434 11.60 26.22 119.20
C ILE A 434 11.38 25.50 117.86
N ASN A 435 10.25 25.78 117.21
CA ASN A 435 9.95 25.30 115.88
C ASN A 435 10.89 25.98 114.86
N HIS A 436 11.63 25.16 114.10
CA HIS A 436 12.56 25.61 113.06
C HIS A 436 12.02 25.41 111.65
N LEU A 437 10.80 24.88 111.48
CA LEU A 437 10.17 24.76 110.17
C LEU A 437 9.69 26.13 109.66
N PRO A 438 10.08 26.55 108.45
CA PRO A 438 9.42 27.67 107.79
C PRO A 438 7.96 27.32 107.48
N PRO A 439 7.09 28.30 107.19
CA PRO A 439 5.75 28.03 106.67
C PRO A 439 5.82 27.10 105.44
N TYR A 440 5.11 25.98 105.47
CA TYR A 440 5.22 24.94 104.44
C TYR A 440 3.85 24.53 103.86
N VAL A 441 3.90 24.01 102.64
CA VAL A 441 2.81 23.28 101.99
C VAL A 441 3.36 21.92 101.62
N ALA A 442 2.72 20.85 102.09
CA ALA A 442 3.16 19.49 101.83
C ALA A 442 2.70 19.04 100.43
N GLY A 443 3.66 18.58 99.63
CA GLY A 443 3.41 17.84 98.39
C GLY A 443 4.15 16.51 98.44
N LEU A 444 3.75 15.57 97.57
CA LEU A 444 4.35 14.25 97.49
C LEU A 444 5.56 14.28 96.55
N TRP A 445 6.74 14.02 97.08
CA TRP A 445 7.92 13.79 96.27
C TRP A 445 7.80 12.44 95.56
N CYS A 446 8.01 12.43 94.26
CA CYS A 446 8.00 11.20 93.47
C CYS A 446 9.22 11.10 92.56
N VAL A 447 9.57 9.87 92.19
CA VAL A 447 10.58 9.55 91.18
C VAL A 447 9.95 8.87 89.98
N ARG A 448 10.42 9.21 88.78
CA ARG A 448 9.98 8.62 87.52
C ARG A 448 10.52 7.19 87.38
N THR A 449 9.65 6.23 87.12
CA THR A 449 10.01 4.81 87.05
C THR A 449 10.35 4.29 85.68
#